data_AF-A0A6I0KAE3-F1
#
_entry.id   AF-A0A6I0KAE3-F1
#
_cell.length_a   1.000
_cell.length_b   1.000
_cell.length_c   1.000
_cell.angle_alpha   90.00
_cell.angle_beta   90.00
_cell.angle_gamma   90.00
#
_symmetry.space_group_name_H-M   'P 1'
#
loop_
_entity.id
_entity.type
_entity.pdbx_description
1 polymer ?
#
loop_
_entity_poly.entity_id
_entity_poly.type
_entity_poly.pdbx_seq_one_letter_code
_entity_poly.pdbx_strand_id
1 'polypeptide(L)'
;MRMKVYQSKPRITLSPAIRDGQKYVEVEFDEDDAIRLSLSKEKGVRFEGDRAYLPEEGFDLSGFFDRHVETAYINYSALKNTLPK
;
A
#
# COMPACT_ATOMS: atom_id res chain seq x y z
N MET A 1 -32.07 -3.64 15.51
CA MET A 1 -31.19 -3.12 14.45
C MET A 1 -29.88 -2.67 15.09
N ARG A 2 -28.79 -3.46 15.00
CA ARG A 2 -27.47 -3.01 15.46
C ARG A 2 -26.94 -2.02 14.43
N MET A 3 -26.77 -0.76 14.80
CA MET A 3 -25.98 0.18 14.01
C MET A 3 -24.56 -0.39 13.89
N LYS A 4 -24.13 -0.73 12.67
CA LYS A 4 -22.70 -0.88 12.38
C LYS A 4 -22.13 0.54 12.45
N VAL A 5 -21.44 0.86 13.55
CA VAL A 5 -20.64 2.08 13.62
C VAL A 5 -19.64 1.98 12.48
N TYR A 6 -19.68 2.93 11.54
CA TYR A 6 -18.67 3.02 10.50
C TYR A 6 -17.35 3.40 11.18
N GLN A 7 -16.51 2.40 11.45
CA GLN A 7 -15.12 2.66 11.78
C GLN A 7 -14.46 3.09 10.47
N SER A 8 -13.77 4.23 10.49
CA SER A 8 -12.96 4.66 9.36
C SER A 8 -11.95 3.55 9.07
N LYS A 9 -11.95 3.06 7.83
CA LYS A 9 -10.90 2.11 7.42
C LYS A 9 -9.54 2.80 7.60
N PRO A 10 -8.52 2.09 8.11
CA PRO A 10 -7.15 2.58 8.07
C PRO A 10 -6.75 2.92 6.64
N ARG A 11 -5.79 3.84 6.48
CA ARG A 11 -5.40 4.36 5.17
C ARG A 11 -4.08 3.75 4.74
N ILE A 12 -4.03 3.37 3.47
CA ILE A 12 -2.79 3.09 2.76
C ILE A 12 -2.57 4.20 1.74
N THR A 13 -1.41 4.84 1.75
CA THR A 13 -1.00 5.76 0.69
C THR A 13 0.13 5.15 -0.12
N LEU A 14 -0.06 5.09 -1.44
CA LEU A 14 0.94 4.61 -2.40
C LEU A 14 1.60 5.81 -3.09
N SER A 15 2.93 5.85 -3.04
CA SER A 15 3.76 6.87 -3.68
C SER A 15 4.92 6.22 -4.44
N PRO A 16 5.36 6.80 -5.57
CA PRO A 16 6.58 6.36 -6.23
C PRO A 16 7.80 6.76 -5.40
N ALA A 17 8.78 5.87 -5.27
CA ALA A 17 10.01 6.10 -4.53
C ALA A 17 11.23 5.56 -5.29
N ILE A 18 12.39 6.20 -5.09
CA ILE A 18 13.68 5.71 -5.60
C ILE A 18 14.60 5.50 -4.41
N ARG A 19 15.13 4.29 -4.26
CA ARG A 19 16.07 3.94 -3.18
C ARG A 19 17.20 3.12 -3.75
N ASP A 20 18.43 3.50 -3.44
CA ASP A 20 19.65 2.87 -3.97
C ASP A 20 19.67 2.73 -5.51
N GLY A 21 19.06 3.70 -6.20
CA GLY A 21 18.93 3.71 -7.66
C GLY A 21 17.85 2.79 -8.23
N GLN A 22 17.12 2.05 -7.37
CA GLN A 22 16.01 1.19 -7.76
C GLN A 22 14.65 1.84 -7.46
N LYS A 23 13.67 1.60 -8.33
CA LYS A 23 12.31 2.12 -8.18
C LYS A 23 11.46 1.22 -7.30
N TYR A 24 10.67 1.85 -6.45
CA TYR A 24 9.75 1.23 -5.51
C TYR A 24 8.41 1.94 -5.53
N VAL A 25 7.37 1.21 -5.14
CA VAL A 25 6.16 1.77 -4.57
C VAL A 25 6.34 1.82 -3.06
N GLU A 26 6.43 3.03 -2.52
CA GLU A 26 6.36 3.27 -1.09
C GLU A 26 4.89 3.17 -0.64
N VAL A 27 4.70 2.52 0.49
CA VAL A 27 3.41 2.22 1.12
C VAL A 27 3.47 2.75 2.54
N GLU A 28 2.70 3.81 2.81
CA GLU A 28 2.50 4.37 4.14
C GLU A 28 1.19 3.81 4.72
N PHE A 29 1.21 3.34 5.97
CA PHE A 29 0.08 2.61 6.57
C PHE A 29 -0.11 2.81 8.08
N ASP A 30 -0.08 4.05 8.60
CA ASP A 30 -0.50 4.45 9.97
C ASP A 30 -0.17 3.46 11.13
N GLU A 31 0.92 2.70 11.04
CA GLU A 31 1.31 1.65 12.00
C GLU A 31 0.25 0.54 12.25
N ASP A 32 -0.68 0.30 11.33
CA ASP A 32 -1.69 -0.75 11.51
C ASP A 32 -1.07 -2.15 11.36
N ASP A 33 -1.04 -2.92 12.45
CA ASP A 33 -0.46 -4.27 12.50
C ASP A 33 -1.11 -5.25 11.51
N ALA A 34 -2.41 -5.12 11.26
CA ALA A 34 -3.11 -5.98 10.31
C ALA A 34 -2.71 -5.64 8.87
N ILE A 35 -2.53 -4.35 8.56
CA ILE A 35 -1.96 -3.93 7.27
C ILE A 35 -0.51 -4.42 7.15
N ARG A 36 0.30 -4.24 8.19
CA ARG A 36 1.71 -4.69 8.20
C ARG A 36 1.81 -6.18 7.89
N LEU A 37 0.99 -7.01 8.54
CA LEU A 37 0.91 -8.45 8.31
C LEU A 37 0.39 -8.81 6.91
N SER A 38 -0.51 -8.00 6.34
CA SER A 38 -0.98 -8.18 4.97
C SER A 38 0.14 -7.88 3.98
N LEU A 39 0.85 -6.76 4.16
CA LEU A 39 1.96 -6.32 3.32
C LEU A 39 3.16 -7.28 3.39
N SER A 40 3.39 -7.94 4.52
CA SER A 40 4.52 -8.88 4.65
C SER A 40 4.40 -10.11 3.75
N LYS A 41 3.24 -10.33 3.13
CA LYS A 41 2.98 -11.42 2.16
C LYS A 41 3.31 -11.00 0.73
N GLU A 42 3.53 -9.71 0.49
CA GLU A 42 3.90 -9.18 -0.82
C GLU A 42 5.33 -9.59 -1.17
N LYS A 43 5.54 -9.93 -2.44
CA LYS A 43 6.84 -10.42 -2.90
C LYS A 43 7.89 -9.30 -2.89
N GLY A 44 8.99 -9.53 -2.19
CA GLY A 44 10.13 -8.61 -2.17
C GLY A 44 9.92 -7.34 -1.35
N VAL A 45 8.85 -7.29 -0.53
CA VAL A 45 8.58 -6.17 0.37
C VAL A 45 9.73 -5.94 1.33
N ARG A 46 10.07 -4.67 1.54
CA ARG A 46 11.02 -4.23 2.58
C ARG A 46 10.31 -3.27 3.52
N PHE A 47 10.42 -3.52 4.82
CA PHE A 47 9.91 -2.61 5.84
C PHE A 47 11.02 -1.71 6.36
N GLU A 48 10.73 -0.42 6.51
CA GLU A 48 11.60 0.53 7.19
C GLU A 48 10.73 1.49 8.01
N GLY A 49 10.79 1.35 9.34
CA GLY A 49 9.85 2.00 10.25
C GLY A 49 8.40 1.66 9.88
N ASP A 50 7.63 2.70 9.62
CA ASP A 50 6.17 2.66 9.38
C ASP A 50 5.84 2.66 7.88
N ARG A 51 6.85 2.35 7.06
CA ARG A 51 6.77 2.30 5.62
C ARG A 51 7.15 0.93 5.10
N ALA A 52 6.50 0.55 4.02
CA ALA A 52 6.86 -0.61 3.24
C ALA A 52 7.25 -0.18 1.82
N TYR A 53 8.20 -0.89 1.24
CA TYR A 53 8.72 -0.63 -0.09
C TYR A 53 8.56 -1.89 -0.92
N LEU A 54 7.73 -1.79 -1.95
CA LEU A 54 7.48 -2.86 -2.93
C LEU A 54 8.26 -2.53 -4.21
N PRO A 55 9.06 -3.46 -4.77
CA PRO A 55 9.72 -3.20 -6.04
C PRO A 55 8.70 -2.76 -7.10
N GLU A 56 8.96 -1.67 -7.82
CA GLU A 56 8.06 -1.21 -8.90
C GLU A 56 8.02 -2.24 -10.04
N GLU A 57 9.15 -2.91 -10.27
CA GLU A 57 9.26 -3.99 -11.24
C GLU A 57 8.36 -5.18 -10.86
N GLY A 58 7.36 -5.44 -11.70
CA GLY A 58 6.38 -6.50 -11.46
C GLY A 58 5.30 -6.15 -10.42
N PHE A 59 5.23 -4.89 -9.98
CA PHE A 59 4.14 -4.43 -9.11
C PHE A 59 2.81 -4.41 -9.85
N ASP A 60 1.84 -5.17 -9.35
CA ASP A 60 0.47 -5.20 -9.86
C ASP A 60 -0.45 -4.37 -8.95
N LEU A 61 -0.79 -3.16 -9.41
CA LEU A 61 -1.68 -2.26 -8.69
C LEU A 61 -3.10 -2.84 -8.55
N SER A 62 -3.59 -3.59 -9.55
CA SER A 62 -4.94 -4.16 -9.50
C SER A 62 -5.00 -5.25 -8.44
N GLY A 63 -4.07 -6.20 -8.49
CA GLY A 63 -3.98 -7.27 -7.50
C GLY A 63 -3.71 -6.73 -6.09
N PHE A 64 -2.89 -5.68 -5.95
CA PHE A 64 -2.72 -5.01 -4.66
C PHE A 64 -4.05 -4.45 -4.15
N PHE A 65 -4.81 -3.79 -5.00
CA PHE A 65 -6.11 -3.24 -4.63
C PHE A 65 -7.08 -4.33 -4.16
N ASP A 66 -7.19 -5.42 -4.91
CA ASP A 66 -8.08 -6.55 -4.57
C ASP A 66 -7.73 -7.19 -3.22
N ARG A 67 -6.43 -7.25 -2.87
CA ARG A 67 -5.97 -7.83 -1.59
C ARG A 67 -6.23 -6.94 -0.38
N HIS A 68 -6.17 -5.63 -0.53
CA HIS A 68 -6.12 -4.70 0.61
C HIS A 68 -7.35 -3.76 0.70
N VAL A 69 -8.23 -3.69 -0.30
CA VAL A 69 -9.38 -2.75 -0.30
C VAL A 69 -10.45 -3.10 0.74
N GLU A 70 -10.56 -4.38 1.12
CA GLU A 70 -11.51 -4.78 2.17
C GLU A 70 -11.09 -4.23 3.54
N THR A 71 -9.80 -4.18 3.81
CA THR A 71 -9.24 -3.79 5.11
C THR A 71 -8.86 -2.31 5.19
N ALA A 72 -8.42 -1.70 4.09
CA ALA A 72 -7.92 -0.33 4.08
C ALA A 72 -8.50 0.51 2.94
N TYR A 73 -8.53 1.83 3.13
CA TYR A 73 -8.71 2.77 2.03
C TYR A 73 -7.38 2.98 1.32
N ILE A 74 -7.31 2.69 0.02
CA ILE A 74 -6.08 2.76 -0.77
C ILE A 74 -6.06 4.06 -1.58
N ASN A 75 -5.18 4.98 -1.19
CA ASN A 75 -4.88 6.20 -1.91
C ASN A 75 -3.69 5.99 -2.86
N TYR A 76 -3.97 5.85 -4.15
CA TYR A 76 -2.96 5.62 -5.19
C TYR A 76 -2.84 6.82 -6.17
N SER A 77 -3.33 7.98 -5.75
CA SER A 77 -3.34 9.19 -6.59
C SER A 77 -1.95 9.64 -7.02
N ALA A 78 -0.92 9.45 -6.17
CA ALA A 78 0.46 9.79 -6.49
C ALA A 78 1.08 8.90 -7.58
N LEU A 79 0.66 7.63 -7.70
CA LEU A 79 1.13 6.72 -8.76
C LEU A 79 0.54 7.03 -10.14
N LYS A 80 -0.70 7.54 -10.19
CA LYS A 80 -1.38 7.90 -11.46
C LYS A 80 -0.67 9.01 -12.24
N ASN A 81 0.09 9.85 -11.56
CA ASN A 81 0.79 10.98 -12.17
C ASN A 81 2.17 10.58 -12.74
N THR A 82 2.63 9.36 -12.50
CA THR A 82 3.98 8.90 -12.86
C THR A 82 4.03 7.69 -13.78
N LEU A 83 2.92 6.96 -13.96
CA LEU A 83 2.81 5.85 -14.90
C LEU A 83 2.27 6.36 -16.25
N PRO A 84 2.85 5.96 -17.41
CA PRO A 84 2.34 6.34 -18.71
C PRO A 84 0.90 5.82 -18.92
N LYS A 85 0.08 6.62 -19.60
CA LYS A 85 -1.31 6.31 -19.96
C LYS A 85 -1.43 5.16 -20.96
#